data_AF-A0A958INR0-F1
#
_entry.id   AF-A0A958INR0-F1
#
_cell.length_a   1.000
_cell.length_b   1.000
_cell.length_c   1.000
_cell.angle_alpha   90.00
_cell.angle_beta   90.00
_cell.angle_gamma   90.00
#
_symmetry.space_group_name_H-M   'P 1'
#
loop_
_entity.id
_entity.type
_entity.pdbx_description
1 polymer ?
#
loop_
_entity_poly.entity_id
_entity_poly.type
_entity_poly.pdbx_seq_one_letter_code
_entity_poly.pdbx_strand_id
1 'polypeptide(L)'
;AKLMLSRQKEIGIRIPDSPVCQMLVEGLGHPLLNTSVNVFFDEDWFDEGEDTEKFLDFAEIFLDAGPLPESRESTVVKIHDHEIEILREGKGDPEVLFY
;
A
#
# COMPACT_ATOMS: atom_id res chain seq x y z
N ALA A 1 -10.54 10.73 13.67
CA ALA A 1 -9.39 9.89 13.27
C ALA A 1 -8.25 10.12 14.24
N LYS A 2 -7.84 9.10 15.01
CA LYS A 2 -6.67 9.20 15.88
C LYS A 2 -5.45 9.13 14.95
N LEU A 3 -4.88 10.29 14.65
CA LEU A 3 -3.69 10.44 13.81
C LEU A 3 -2.62 9.47 14.33
N MET A 4 -2.02 8.69 13.43
CA MET A 4 -0.87 7.86 13.75
C MET A 4 0.28 8.74 14.23
N LEU A 5 0.37 8.89 15.55
CA LEU A 5 1.52 9.46 16.23
C LEU A 5 2.52 8.33 16.47
N SER A 6 3.13 7.83 15.39
CA SER A 6 4.48 7.30 15.55
C SER A 6 5.35 8.48 16.01
N ARG A 7 6.42 8.24 16.76
CA ARG A 7 7.34 9.33 17.15
C ARG A 7 8.11 9.90 15.95
N GLN A 8 7.96 9.30 14.78
CA GLN A 8 8.60 9.77 13.55
C GLN A 8 7.85 11.00 13.04
N LYS A 9 8.62 12.03 12.69
CA LYS A 9 8.11 13.28 12.13
C LYS A 9 7.89 13.21 10.61
N GLU A 10 8.04 12.01 10.04
CA GLU A 10 8.02 11.75 8.61
C GLU A 10 6.75 10.97 8.27
N ILE A 11 6.18 11.23 7.09
CA ILE A 11 5.00 10.53 6.57
C ILE A 11 5.35 9.86 5.25
N GLY A 12 5.00 8.59 5.13
CA GLY A 12 5.05 7.86 3.86
C GLY A 12 3.76 8.12 3.07
N ILE A 13 3.90 8.52 1.80
CA ILE A 13 2.78 8.73 0.88
C ILE A 13 2.99 7.82 -0.33
N ARG A 14 1.92 7.16 -0.77
CA ARG A 14 1.89 6.33 -1.99
C ARG A 14 0.67 6.70 -2.82
N ILE A 15 0.87 6.88 -4.13
CA ILE A 15 -0.20 7.05 -5.12
C ILE A 15 -0.21 5.78 -5.98
N PRO A 16 -1.11 4.82 -5.71
CA PRO A 16 -1.14 3.57 -6.47
C PRO A 16 -1.73 3.78 -7.87
N ASP A 17 -1.10 3.17 -8.86
CA ASP A 17 -1.67 2.98 -10.20
C ASP A 17 -2.63 1.78 -10.19
N SER A 18 -3.76 1.95 -9.49
CA SER A 18 -4.84 0.97 -9.40
C SER A 18 -6.16 1.72 -9.51
N PRO A 19 -7.00 1.43 -10.52
CA PRO A 19 -8.30 2.09 -10.68
C PRO A 19 -9.18 1.95 -9.44
N VAL A 20 -9.15 0.78 -8.79
CA VAL A 20 -9.92 0.51 -7.56
C VAL A 20 -9.46 1.42 -6.42
N CYS A 21 -8.15 1.53 -6.20
CA CYS A 21 -7.63 2.40 -5.15
C CYS A 21 -7.94 3.88 -5.41
N GLN A 22 -7.83 4.33 -6.67
CA GLN A 22 -8.15 5.71 -7.04
C GLN A 22 -9.63 6.02 -6.80
N MET A 23 -10.54 5.15 -7.27
CA MET A 23 -11.98 5.30 -7.04
C MET A 23 -12.35 5.33 -5.55
N LEU A 24 -11.70 4.51 -4.71
CA LEU A 24 -11.94 4.50 -3.27
C LEU A 24 -11.53 5.83 -2.62
N VAL A 25 -10.34 6.35 -2.94
CA VAL A 25 -9.86 7.62 -2.39
C VAL A 25 -10.74 8.79 -2.87
N GLU A 26 -11.15 8.79 -4.14
CA GLU A 26 -12.07 9.78 -4.69
C GLU A 26 -13.44 9.74 -4.00
N GLY A 27 -14.02 8.55 -3.83
CA GLY A 27 -15.30 8.37 -3.16
C GLY A 27 -15.29 8.75 -1.68
N LEU A 28 -14.17 8.54 -1.00
CA LEU A 28 -13.98 8.94 0.41
C LEU A 28 -13.75 10.46 0.56
N GLY A 29 -13.21 11.12 -0.45
CA GLY A 29 -12.88 12.56 -0.40
C GLY A 29 -11.71 12.91 0.52
N HIS A 30 -10.97 11.91 1.01
CA HIS A 30 -9.80 12.09 1.87
C HIS A 30 -8.80 10.93 1.69
N PRO A 31 -7.51 11.11 2.09
CA PRO A 31 -6.52 10.04 2.01
C PRO A 31 -6.93 8.79 2.79
N LEU A 32 -6.47 7.64 2.30
CA LEU A 32 -6.67 6.34 2.95
C LEU A 32 -5.36 5.89 3.57
N LEU A 33 -5.38 5.65 4.88
CA LEU A 33 -4.26 5.04 5.61
C LEU A 33 -4.41 3.53 5.53
N ASN A 34 -3.39 2.83 5.03
CA ASN A 34 -3.37 1.37 4.96
C ASN A 34 -2.01 0.80 5.33
N THR A 35 -2.00 -0.50 5.58
CA THR A 35 -0.82 -1.34 5.63
C THR A 35 -1.05 -2.55 4.73
N SER A 36 0.04 -3.21 4.37
CA SER A 36 0.06 -4.50 3.72
C SER A 36 -0.74 -5.56 4.51
N VAL A 37 -1.66 -6.26 3.84
CA VAL A 37 -2.50 -7.31 4.46
C VAL A 37 -1.68 -8.56 4.77
N ASN A 38 -0.63 -8.84 3.99
CA ASN A 38 0.32 -9.94 4.21
C ASN A 38 1.17 -9.81 5.50
N VAL A 39 1.02 -8.72 6.27
CA VAL A 39 1.63 -8.63 7.60
C VAL A 39 0.85 -9.46 8.63
N PHE A 40 -0.42 -9.77 8.35
CA PHE A 40 -1.31 -10.49 9.25
C PHE A 40 -1.50 -11.97 8.87
N PHE A 41 -1.06 -12.37 7.67
CA PHE A 41 -1.30 -13.68 7.09
C PHE A 41 -0.03 -14.16 6.37
N ASP A 42 0.31 -15.45 6.47
CA ASP A 42 1.44 -16.05 5.74
C ASP A 42 1.23 -15.93 4.21
N GLU A 43 2.31 -15.95 3.41
CA GLU A 43 2.25 -15.78 1.95
C GLU A 43 1.28 -16.76 1.26
N ASP A 44 1.14 -17.96 1.81
CA ASP A 44 0.23 -19.02 1.34
C ASP A 44 -1.27 -18.67 1.47
N TRP A 45 -1.64 -17.58 2.16
CA TRP A 45 -3.04 -17.15 2.35
C TRP A 45 -3.64 -16.43 1.15
N PHE A 46 -2.81 -15.95 0.23
CA PHE A 46 -3.26 -15.22 -0.96
C PHE A 46 -3.38 -16.08 -2.21
N ASP A 47 -3.06 -17.38 -2.09
CA ASP A 47 -3.18 -18.33 -3.18
C ASP A 47 -4.63 -18.82 -3.26
N GLU A 48 -5.23 -18.64 -4.44
CA GLU A 48 -6.45 -19.29 -4.90
C GLU A 48 -7.74 -19.10 -4.08
N GLY A 49 -8.37 -17.92 -4.19
CA GLY A 49 -9.83 -17.75 -4.38
C GLY A 49 -10.84 -18.34 -3.36
N GLU A 50 -10.43 -19.07 -2.33
CA GLU A 50 -11.33 -19.86 -1.47
C GLU A 50 -11.53 -19.26 -0.07
N ASP A 51 -10.74 -18.25 0.32
CA ASP A 51 -10.69 -17.78 1.71
C ASP A 51 -11.39 -16.43 1.98
N THR A 52 -12.34 -16.02 1.14
CA THR A 52 -13.14 -14.80 1.39
C THR A 52 -13.83 -14.83 2.76
N GLU A 53 -14.28 -16.00 3.23
CA GLU A 53 -14.85 -16.18 4.56
C GLU A 53 -13.85 -15.88 5.68
N LYS A 54 -12.56 -16.23 5.51
CA LYS A 54 -11.53 -15.95 6.51
C LYS A 54 -11.25 -14.45 6.64
N PHE A 55 -11.40 -13.67 5.57
CA PHE A 55 -11.23 -12.22 5.62
C PHE A 55 -12.39 -11.51 6.36
N LEU A 56 -13.60 -12.08 6.34
CA LEU A 56 -14.75 -11.51 7.04
C LEU A 56 -14.62 -11.55 8.57
N ASP A 57 -13.78 -12.44 9.11
CA ASP A 57 -13.47 -12.46 10.55
C ASP A 57 -12.59 -11.28 10.98
N PHE A 58 -11.85 -10.66 10.04
CA PHE A 58 -10.90 -9.57 10.33
C PHE A 58 -11.32 -8.22 9.75
N ALA A 59 -12.30 -8.17 8.85
CA ALA A 59 -12.74 -6.97 8.17
C ALA A 59 -14.27 -6.89 8.07
N GLU A 60 -14.82 -5.70 8.33
CA GLU A 60 -16.25 -5.43 8.15
C GLU A 60 -16.68 -5.46 6.68
N ILE A 61 -15.75 -5.20 5.77
CA ILE A 61 -15.97 -5.14 4.33
C ILE A 61 -14.76 -5.76 3.63
N PHE A 62 -15.04 -6.70 2.72
CA PHE A 62 -14.07 -7.23 1.77
C PHE A 62 -14.48 -6.80 0.36
N LEU A 63 -13.53 -6.22 -0.40
CA LEU A 63 -13.74 -5.83 -1.79
C LEU A 63 -12.96 -6.78 -2.69
N ASP A 64 -13.66 -7.68 -3.35
CA ASP A 64 -13.09 -8.50 -4.41
C ASP A 64 -12.94 -7.67 -5.70
N ALA A 65 -11.69 -7.44 -6.10
CA ALA A 65 -11.33 -6.71 -7.32
C ALA A 65 -10.73 -7.64 -8.39
N GLY A 66 -10.89 -8.95 -8.24
CA GLY A 66 -10.20 -9.96 -9.02
C GLY A 66 -8.74 -10.16 -8.59
N PRO A 67 -7.98 -10.96 -9.35
CA PRO A 67 -6.60 -11.29 -9.01
C PRO A 67 -5.72 -10.04 -9.02
N LEU A 68 -4.85 -9.93 -8.01
CA LEU A 68 -3.81 -8.92 -8.02
C LEU A 68 -2.83 -9.22 -9.17
N PRO A 69 -2.42 -8.21 -9.96
CA PRO A 69 -1.36 -8.42 -10.93
C PRO A 69 -0.07 -8.79 -10.19
N GLU A 70 0.74 -9.67 -10.78
CA GLU A 70 2.11 -9.89 -10.30
C GLU A 70 2.83 -8.55 -10.18
N SER A 71 3.12 -8.14 -8.95
CA SER A 71 3.72 -6.85 -8.69
C SER A 71 4.66 -6.94 -7.51
N ARG A 72 5.91 -6.55 -7.76
CA ARG A 72 6.85 -6.22 -6.69
C ARG A 72 6.34 -5.02 -5.90
N GLU A 73 6.78 -4.92 -4.65
CA GLU A 73 6.46 -3.79 -3.78
C GLU A 73 6.91 -2.45 -4.39
N SER A 74 6.39 -1.34 -3.88
CA SER A 74 6.82 -0.01 -4.33
C SER A 74 8.26 0.29 -3.90
N THR A 75 8.98 0.99 -4.76
CA THR A 75 10.21 1.70 -4.39
C THR A 75 9.86 2.74 -3.35
N VAL A 76 10.64 2.78 -2.27
CA VAL A 76 10.47 3.71 -1.15
C VAL A 76 11.66 4.63 -1.11
N VAL A 77 11.38 5.92 -1.16
CA VAL A 77 12.38 6.98 -1.17
C VAL A 77 12.07 7.94 -0.04
N LYS A 78 13.10 8.28 0.71
CA LYS A 78 13.06 9.33 1.72
C LYS A 78 13.60 10.61 1.12
N ILE A 79 12.87 11.70 1.33
CA ILE A 79 13.26 13.03 0.89
C ILE A 79 13.34 13.93 2.12
N HIS A 80 14.51 14.48 2.40
CA HIS A 80 14.75 15.39 3.51
C HIS A 80 15.81 16.42 3.09
N ASP A 81 15.58 17.71 3.37
CA ASP A 81 16.50 18.81 3.03
C ASP A 81 17.05 18.78 1.59
N HIS A 82 16.19 18.43 0.61
CA HIS A 82 16.55 18.27 -0.81
C HIS A 82 17.50 17.10 -1.13
N GLU A 83 17.78 16.23 -0.16
CA GLU A 83 18.49 14.97 -0.37
C GLU A 83 17.50 13.82 -0.58
N ILE A 84 17.88 12.90 -1.47
CA ILE A 84 17.11 11.71 -1.84
C ILE A 84 17.87 10.48 -1.35
N GLU A 85 17.22 9.68 -0.49
CA GLU A 85 17.73 8.40 -0.01
C GLU A 85 16.77 7.28 -0.43
N ILE A 86 17.30 6.26 -1.13
CA ILE A 86 16.52 5.07 -1.49
C ILE A 86 16.49 4.14 -0.28
N LEU A 87 15.32 3.99 0.35
CA LEU A 87 15.12 3.09 1.49
C LEU A 87 14.83 1.66 1.06
N ARG A 88 14.16 1.48 -0.09
CA ARG A 88 13.84 0.18 -0.68
C ARG A 88 13.69 0.31 -2.19
N GLU A 89 14.33 -0.56 -2.95
CA GLU A 89 14.08 -0.70 -4.39
C GLU A 89 12.94 -1.69 -4.66
N GLY A 90 12.00 -1.27 -5.50
CA GLY A 90 10.81 -2.04 -5.84
C GLY A 90 10.47 -1.93 -7.33
N LYS A 91 9.17 -1.87 -7.67
CA LYS A 91 8.70 -1.79 -9.06
C LYS A 91 9.05 -0.48 -9.77
N GLY A 92 9.22 0.62 -9.03
CA GLY A 92 9.53 1.92 -9.60
C GLY A 92 11.03 2.08 -9.83
N ASP A 93 11.44 2.49 -11.03
CA ASP A 93 12.85 2.77 -11.32
C ASP A 93 13.31 4.02 -10.53
N PRO A 94 14.26 3.91 -9.59
CA PRO A 94 14.75 5.07 -8.84
C PRO A 94 15.66 5.98 -9.67
N GLU A 95 16.23 5.54 -10.79
CA GLU A 95 17.14 6.35 -11.61
C GLU A 95 16.46 7.63 -12.12
N VAL A 96 15.14 7.58 -12.36
CA VAL A 96 14.33 8.71 -12.82
C VAL A 96 14.34 9.92 -11.86
N LEU A 97 14.78 9.74 -10.61
CA LEU A 97 14.84 10.79 -9.59
C LEU A 97 16.12 11.64 -9.66
N PHE A 98 17.11 11.22 -10.45
CA PHE A 98 18.43 11.87 -10.51
C PHE A 98 18.71 12.55 -11.86
N TYR A 99 17.70 12.66 -12.73
CA TYR A 99 17.74 13.42 -13.99
C TYR A 99 17.11 14.81 -13.84
#